data_AF-A0A431L8T3-F1
#
_entry.id   AF-A0A431L8T3-F1
#
_cell.length_a   1.000
_cell.length_b   1.000
_cell.length_c   1.000
_cell.angle_alpha   90.00
_cell.angle_beta   90.00
_cell.angle_gamma   90.00
#
_symmetry.space_group_name_H-M   'P 1'
#
loop_
_entity.id
_entity.type
_entity.pdbx_description
1 polymer ?
#
loop_
_entity_poly.entity_id
_entity_poly.type
_entity_poly.pdbx_seq_one_letter_code
_entity_poly.pdbx_strand_id
1 'polypeptide(L)'
;MKDWHWFIVFAVILITPLLPNILRDKCPSCKRRKLNSLETLKVHADGGPQTYSYITFYRCDNCSNVYKRVKSAPLELSSAEEYRLLSEAAVAARHPES
;
A
#
# COMPACT_ATOMS: atom_id res chain seq x y z
N MET A 1 12.65 22.35 38.06
CA MET A 1 12.18 21.31 37.10
C MET A 1 11.11 21.87 36.15
N LYS A 2 11.31 23.05 35.52
CA LYS A 2 10.30 23.69 34.64
C LYS A 2 10.72 23.79 33.16
N ASP A 3 11.99 23.54 32.87
CA ASP A 3 12.54 23.62 31.50
C ASP A 3 12.66 22.25 30.82
N TRP A 4 12.55 21.15 31.57
CA TRP A 4 12.63 19.79 31.04
C TRP A 4 11.57 19.48 29.97
N HIS A 5 10.39 20.09 30.12
CA HIS A 5 9.26 19.90 29.21
C HIS A 5 9.55 20.52 27.83
N TRP A 6 10.26 21.65 27.81
CA TRP A 6 10.68 22.29 26.56
C TRP A 6 11.65 21.42 25.78
N PHE A 7 12.57 20.71 26.46
CA PHE A 7 13.43 19.73 25.80
C PHE A 7 12.64 18.58 25.16
N ILE A 8 11.61 18.07 25.84
CA ILE A 8 10.73 17.02 25.28
C ILE A 8 9.96 17.55 24.07
N VAL A 9 9.38 18.74 24.17
CA VAL A 9 8.63 19.37 23.06
C VAL A 9 9.53 19.58 21.85
N PHE A 10 10.74 20.11 22.03
CA PHE A 10 11.71 20.27 20.95
C PHE A 10 12.13 18.93 20.33
N ALA A 11 12.38 17.91 21.15
CA ALA A 11 12.73 16.57 20.66
C ALA A 11 11.59 15.98 19.79
N VAL A 12 10.33 16.11 20.23
CA VAL A 12 9.18 15.63 19.46
C VAL A 12 9.07 16.38 18.12
N ILE A 13 9.19 17.71 18.12
CA ILE A 13 9.14 18.52 16.88
C ILE A 13 10.24 18.10 15.90
N LEU A 14 11.45 17.80 16.37
CA LEU A 14 12.56 17.35 15.53
C LEU A 14 12.37 15.94 14.96
N ILE A 15 11.73 15.03 15.70
CA ILE A 15 11.52 13.64 15.27
C ILE A 15 10.28 13.51 14.37
N THR A 16 9.26 14.35 14.57
CA THR A 16 7.98 14.35 13.83
C THR A 16 8.13 14.29 12.30
N PRO A 17 9.00 15.07 11.63
CA PRO A 17 9.16 14.97 10.17
C PRO A 17 9.79 13.64 9.71
N LEU A 18 10.42 12.88 10.60
CA LEU A 18 11.05 11.60 10.30
C LEU A 18 10.08 10.40 10.40
N LEU A 19 9.03 10.50 11.22
CA LEU A 19 8.02 9.45 11.38
C LEU A 19 7.38 8.94 10.09
N PRO A 20 6.94 9.79 9.12
CA PRO A 20 6.29 9.28 7.90
C PRO A 20 7.23 8.38 7.07
N ASN A 21 8.54 8.64 7.13
CA ASN A 21 9.54 7.82 6.46
C ASN A 21 9.85 6.51 7.20
N ILE A 22 9.46 6.39 8.48
CA ILE A 22 9.62 5.17 9.27
C ILE A 22 8.44 4.24 9.11
N LEU A 23 7.24 4.80 9.03
CA LEU A 23 5.96 4.09 8.91
C LEU A 23 5.71 3.53 7.50
N ARG A 24 6.46 3.95 6.48
CA ARG A 24 6.39 3.35 5.15
C ARG A 24 6.90 1.92 5.17
N ASP A 25 6.07 1.02 4.64
CA ASP A 25 6.41 -0.39 4.43
C ASP A 25 7.71 -0.52 3.62
N LYS A 26 8.57 -1.45 4.06
CA LYS A 26 9.78 -1.81 3.31
C LYS A 26 9.38 -2.75 2.18
N CYS A 27 9.97 -2.54 1.01
CA CYS A 27 9.86 -3.51 -0.07
C CYS A 27 10.47 -4.86 0.37
N PRO A 28 9.76 -5.99 0.30
CA PRO A 28 10.26 -7.27 0.77
C PRO A 28 11.44 -7.80 -0.07
N SER A 29 11.56 -7.40 -1.34
CA SER A 29 12.70 -7.83 -2.18
C SER A 29 13.96 -7.01 -1.94
N CYS A 30 13.89 -5.67 -1.96
CA CYS A 30 15.08 -4.81 -1.87
C CYS A 30 15.28 -4.12 -0.51
N LYS A 31 14.35 -4.32 0.44
CA LYS A 31 14.35 -3.74 1.81
C LYS A 31 14.39 -2.20 1.88
N ARG A 32 14.25 -1.51 0.74
CA ARG A 32 14.15 -0.04 0.65
C ARG A 32 12.71 0.42 0.91
N ARG A 33 12.56 1.59 1.54
CA ARG A 33 11.27 2.27 1.76
C ARG A 33 10.88 3.12 0.55
N LYS A 34 10.79 2.47 -0.60
CA LYS A 34 10.44 3.06 -1.91
C LYS A 34 9.21 2.35 -2.48
N LEU A 35 8.28 1.97 -1.60
CA LEU A 35 7.05 1.28 -1.97
C LEU A 35 5.93 2.31 -2.14
N ASN A 36 5.43 2.46 -3.36
CA ASN A 36 4.33 3.35 -3.71
C ASN A 36 3.05 2.56 -3.92
N SER A 37 1.94 3.06 -3.39
CA SER A 37 0.61 2.53 -3.67
C SER A 37 0.20 2.95 -5.08
N LEU A 38 -0.22 2.00 -5.90
CA LEU A 38 -0.74 2.25 -7.25
C LEU A 38 -2.25 2.47 -7.20
N GLU A 39 -3.01 1.40 -6.99
CA GLU A 39 -4.46 1.42 -7.01
C GLU A 39 -5.04 0.39 -6.05
N THR A 40 -6.20 0.70 -5.47
CA THR A 40 -7.00 -0.25 -4.69
C THR A 40 -8.18 -0.71 -5.53
N LEU A 41 -8.19 -1.99 -5.87
CA LEU A 41 -9.23 -2.64 -6.67
C LEU A 41 -10.23 -3.34 -5.76
N LYS A 42 -11.51 -3.28 -6.12
CA LYS A 42 -12.59 -4.03 -5.49
C LYS A 42 -12.87 -5.27 -6.34
N VAL A 43 -12.55 -6.45 -5.81
CA VAL A 43 -12.68 -7.74 -6.50
C VAL A 43 -13.73 -8.58 -5.79
N HIS A 44 -14.56 -9.33 -6.52
CA HIS A 44 -15.48 -10.28 -5.92
C HIS A 44 -14.68 -11.41 -5.25
N ALA A 45 -15.00 -11.71 -3.99
CA ALA A 45 -14.40 -12.83 -3.27
C ALA A 45 -15.28 -14.08 -3.46
N ASP A 46 -14.68 -15.27 -3.38
CA ASP A 46 -15.33 -16.58 -3.59
C ASP A 46 -16.44 -16.95 -2.57
N GLY A 47 -16.90 -16.00 -1.74
CA GLY A 47 -17.95 -16.16 -0.74
C GLY A 47 -19.36 -15.77 -1.20
N GLY A 48 -19.61 -15.64 -2.50
CA GLY A 48 -20.91 -15.31 -3.08
C GLY A 48 -21.06 -13.88 -3.61
N PRO A 49 -22.19 -13.55 -4.25
CA PRO A 49 -22.36 -12.35 -5.08
C PRO A 49 -22.25 -11.01 -4.34
N GLN A 50 -22.22 -11.00 -3.00
CA GLN A 50 -22.11 -9.79 -2.18
C GLN A 50 -20.78 -9.66 -1.42
N THR A 51 -19.86 -10.62 -1.55
CA THR A 51 -18.58 -10.56 -0.83
C THR A 51 -17.53 -9.89 -1.71
N TYR A 52 -16.99 -8.76 -1.24
CA TYR A 52 -15.95 -8.02 -1.95
C TYR A 52 -14.65 -8.02 -1.14
N SER A 53 -13.54 -8.26 -1.83
CA SER A 53 -12.18 -8.11 -1.32
C SER A 53 -11.54 -6.88 -1.94
N TYR A 54 -10.92 -6.05 -1.11
CA TYR A 54 -10.12 -4.92 -1.56
C TYR A 54 -8.67 -5.37 -1.70
N ILE A 55 -8.14 -5.26 -2.91
CA ILE A 55 -6.76 -5.58 -3.25
C ILE A 55 -6.05 -4.27 -3.56
N THR A 56 -5.08 -3.89 -2.75
CA THR A 56 -4.22 -2.74 -3.02
C THR A 56 -2.93 -3.20 -3.67
N PHE A 57 -2.62 -2.63 -4.83
CA PHE A 57 -1.37 -2.86 -5.53
C PHE A 57 -0.33 -1.83 -5.13
N TYR A 58 0.91 -2.30 -5.01
CA TYR A 58 2.06 -1.49 -4.69
C TYR A 58 3.17 -1.77 -5.68
N ARG A 59 3.91 -0.73 -6.07
CA ARG A 59 5.12 -0.85 -6.88
C ARG A 59 6.31 -0.29 -6.13
N CYS A 60 7.43 -0.99 -6.17
CA CYS A 60 8.67 -0.46 -5.64
C CYS A 60 9.42 0.36 -6.71
N ASP A 61 9.71 1.63 -6.46
CA ASP A 61 10.47 2.47 -7.41
C ASP A 61 11.93 2.00 -7.60
N ASN A 62 12.48 1.26 -6.62
CA ASN A 62 13.87 0.86 -6.64
C ASN A 62 14.12 -0.44 -7.41
N CYS A 63 13.26 -1.45 -7.24
CA CYS A 63 13.41 -2.75 -7.91
C CYS A 63 12.31 -3.04 -8.93
N SER A 64 11.39 -2.11 -9.14
CA SER A 64 10.22 -2.22 -10.06
C SER A 64 9.26 -3.37 -9.80
N ASN A 65 9.48 -4.21 -8.77
CA ASN A 65 8.57 -5.28 -8.39
C ASN A 65 7.20 -4.74 -7.99
N VAL A 66 6.17 -5.50 -8.37
CA VAL A 66 4.78 -5.25 -8.02
C VAL A 66 4.38 -6.20 -6.89
N TYR A 67 3.63 -5.67 -5.94
CA TYR A 67 3.11 -6.38 -4.79
C TYR A 67 1.61 -6.14 -4.69
N LYS A 68 0.91 -7.10 -4.13
CA LYS A 68 -0.51 -6.98 -3.79
C LYS A 68 -0.68 -7.15 -2.28
N ARG A 69 -1.66 -6.44 -1.74
CA ARG A 69 -2.12 -6.61 -0.37
C ARG A 69 -3.62 -6.76 -0.39
N VAL A 70 -4.11 -7.88 0.14
CA VAL A 70 -5.54 -8.09 0.34
C VAL A 70 -5.89 -7.62 1.74
N LYS A 71 -6.68 -6.54 1.87
CA LYS A 71 -7.05 -5.94 3.17
C LYS A 71 -5.80 -5.59 4.02
N SER A 72 -5.63 -6.25 5.17
CA SER A 72 -4.52 -6.09 6.12
C SER A 72 -3.53 -7.25 6.09
N ALA A 73 -3.56 -8.08 5.04
CA ALA A 73 -2.62 -9.18 4.84
C ALA A 73 -1.16 -8.70 4.63
N PRO A 74 -0.17 -9.59 4.80
CA PRO A 74 1.19 -9.33 4.34
C PRO A 74 1.24 -9.00 2.84
N LEU A 75 2.26 -8.25 2.42
CA LEU A 75 2.53 -7.95 1.02
C LEU A 75 2.95 -9.24 0.30
N GLU A 76 2.21 -9.61 -0.74
CA GLU A 76 2.54 -10.73 -1.61
C GLU A 76 3.13 -10.22 -2.91
N LEU A 77 4.13 -10.93 -3.45
CA LEU A 77 4.68 -10.62 -4.77
C LEU A 77 3.60 -10.92 -5.82
N SER A 78 3.29 -9.92 -6.64
CA SER A 78 2.34 -10.06 -7.74
C SER A 78 3.09 -9.95 -9.06
N SER A 79 2.67 -10.74 -10.06
CA SER A 79 3.25 -10.62 -11.39
C SER A 79 2.70 -9.39 -12.11
N ALA A 80 3.47 -8.86 -13.07
CA ALA A 80 2.99 -7.74 -13.89
C ALA A 80 1.71 -8.10 -14.66
N GLU A 81 1.57 -9.37 -15.07
CA GLU A 81 0.39 -9.86 -15.78
C GLU A 81 -0.84 -9.94 -14.87
N GLU A 82 -0.68 -10.39 -13.62
CA GLU A 82 -1.76 -10.42 -12.65
C GLU A 82 -2.31 -9.01 -12.35
N TYR A 83 -1.41 -8.04 -12.19
CA TYR A 83 -1.81 -6.64 -12.05
C TYR A 83 -2.59 -6.15 -13.26
N ARG A 84 -2.11 -6.43 -14.48
CA ARG A 84 -2.76 -6.02 -15.73
C ARG A 84 -4.18 -6.58 -15.83
N LEU A 85 -4.35 -7.90 -15.68
CA LEU A 85 -5.65 -8.57 -15.75
C LEU A 85 -6.65 -8.03 -14.72
N LEU A 86 -6.22 -7.85 -13.47
CA LEU A 86 -7.10 -7.35 -12.41
C LEU A 86 -7.44 -5.87 -12.60
N SER A 87 -6.49 -5.05 -13.06
CA SER A 87 -6.73 -3.65 -13.37
C SER A 87 -7.73 -3.50 -14.53
N GLU A 88 -7.59 -4.28 -15.60
CA GLU A 88 -8.50 -4.28 -16.75
C GLU A 88 -9.91 -4.74 -16.34
N ALA A 89 -10.01 -5.83 -15.57
CA ALA A 89 -11.29 -6.31 -15.05
C ALA A 89 -11.98 -5.27 -14.14
N ALA A 90 -11.21 -4.56 -13.31
CA ALA A 90 -11.74 -3.52 -12.45
C ALA A 90 -12.16 -2.25 -13.20
N VAL A 91 -11.52 -1.93 -14.33
CA VAL A 91 -11.94 -0.84 -15.22
C VAL A 91 -13.23 -1.23 -15.96
N ALA A 92 -13.31 -2.45 -16.50
CA ALA A 92 -14.51 -2.97 -17.15
C ALA A 92 -15.72 -3.00 -16.20
N ALA A 93 -15.52 -3.36 -14.93
CA ALA A 93 -16.58 -3.34 -13.92
C ALA A 93 -17.08 -1.92 -13.56
N ARG A 94 -16.29 -0.87 -13.78
CA ARG A 94 -16.70 0.53 -13.56
C ARG A 94 -17.45 1.13 -14.75
N HIS A 95 -17.22 0.60 -15.94
CA HIS A 95 -17.87 1.01 -17.18
C HIS A 95 -18.54 -0.21 -17.83
N PRO A 96 -19.65 -0.72 -17.27
CA PRO A 96 -20.48 -1.64 -18.02
C PRO A 96 -21.00 -0.85 -19.23
N GLU A 97 -20.54 -1.20 -20.43
CA GLU A 97 -21.03 -0.60 -21.67
C GLU A 97 -22.56 -0.56 -21.64
N SER A 98 -23.09 0.66 -21.79
CA SER A 98 -24.50 1.01 -21.84
C SER A 98 -25.11 0.69 -23.20
#